data_AF-A0AA36CBQ3-F1
#
_entry.id   AF-A0AA36CBQ3-F1
#
_cell.length_a   1.000
_cell.length_b   1.000
_cell.length_c   1.000
_cell.angle_alpha   90.00
_cell.angle_beta   90.00
_cell.angle_gamma   90.00
#
_symmetry.space_group_name_H-M   'P 1'
#
loop_
_entity.id
_entity.type
_entity.pdbx_description
1 polymer ?
#
loop_
_entity_poly.entity_id
_entity_poly.type
_entity_poly.pdbx_seq_one_letter_code
_entity_poly.pdbx_strand_id
1 'polypeptide(L)'
;MGACTSRRRHHVSELMDDEIAAIREVWVKAKNEDVGKKILQTLIEKRPKFAEYFGIHSESLDMKVLVQVKEFQLQAHRIQNFLDTAVGSLGFCPISSVYDMAHRIGQIHFYRGVNFGAENWLVFKKVTVDQVTMPKELLSEIEKRRETEIRDLEKSLERGSLTGSIREPNHLNADLLTDLTNSYSGGNYLAKQGWNKLMTVIVREMKKGFLEEAMRNCREEDNLPIFSTANV
;
A
#
# COMPACT_ATOMS: atom_id res chain seq x y z
N MET A 1 6.17 -46.33 -18.79
CA MET A 1 6.59 -45.84 -17.46
C MET A 1 7.36 -44.55 -17.65
N GLY A 2 6.95 -43.48 -16.96
CA GLY A 2 7.61 -42.17 -17.05
C GLY A 2 6.62 -41.02 -16.81
N ALA A 3 6.03 -40.97 -15.61
CA ALA A 3 5.19 -39.85 -15.22
C ALA A 3 6.07 -38.64 -14.91
N CYS A 4 5.97 -37.62 -15.75
CA CYS A 4 6.57 -36.31 -15.55
C CYS A 4 5.87 -35.63 -14.37
N THR A 5 6.46 -35.71 -13.17
CA THR A 5 5.97 -34.99 -11.99
C THR A 5 6.42 -33.54 -12.10
N SER A 6 5.58 -32.73 -12.75
CA SER A 6 5.61 -31.27 -12.59
C SER A 6 5.50 -30.97 -11.10
N ARG A 7 6.62 -30.55 -10.48
CA ARG A 7 6.63 -29.92 -9.16
C ARG A 7 5.72 -28.69 -9.27
N ARG A 8 4.46 -28.83 -8.87
CA ARG A 8 3.58 -27.69 -8.58
C ARG A 8 4.37 -26.78 -7.65
N ARG A 9 4.62 -25.55 -8.09
CA ARG A 9 5.12 -24.47 -7.24
C ARG A 9 4.12 -24.33 -6.10
N HIS A 10 4.43 -24.90 -4.93
CA HIS A 10 3.62 -24.71 -3.75
C HIS A 10 3.51 -23.21 -3.47
N HIS A 11 2.28 -22.78 -3.28
CA HIS A 11 1.80 -21.42 -3.21
C HIS A 11 2.55 -20.65 -2.11
N VAL A 12 3.46 -19.74 -2.48
CA VAL A 12 4.13 -18.79 -1.54
C VAL A 12 3.13 -17.75 -0.96
N SER A 13 1.82 -18.00 -1.14
CA SER A 13 0.74 -17.02 -0.99
C SER A 13 -0.39 -17.51 -0.09
N GLU A 14 -0.24 -18.67 0.57
CA GLU A 14 -1.19 -19.11 1.59
C GLU A 14 -0.74 -18.62 2.96
N LEU A 15 -1.67 -17.97 3.65
CA LEU A 15 -1.51 -17.56 5.05
C LEU A 15 -1.74 -18.79 5.93
N MET A 16 -0.83 -19.00 6.88
CA MET A 16 -0.94 -20.06 7.87
C MET A 16 -1.98 -19.71 8.95
N ASP A 17 -2.53 -20.69 9.66
CA ASP A 17 -3.57 -20.46 10.68
C ASP A 17 -3.10 -19.55 11.82
N ASP A 18 -1.85 -19.68 12.23
CA ASP A 18 -1.19 -18.83 13.23
C ASP A 18 -1.01 -17.39 12.71
N GLU A 19 -0.65 -17.22 11.43
CA GLU A 19 -0.61 -15.90 10.78
C GLU A 19 -2.00 -15.26 10.70
N ILE A 20 -3.05 -16.04 10.40
CA ILE A 20 -4.43 -15.56 10.36
C ILE A 20 -4.88 -15.11 11.75
N ALA A 21 -4.58 -15.90 12.79
CA ALA A 21 -4.88 -15.53 14.16
C ALA A 21 -4.18 -14.23 14.57
N ALA A 22 -2.88 -14.11 14.26
CA ALA A 22 -2.09 -12.92 14.55
C ALA A 22 -2.59 -11.67 13.79
N ILE A 23 -2.94 -11.81 12.51
CA ILE A 23 -3.55 -10.73 11.70
C ILE A 23 -4.83 -10.21 12.36
N ARG A 24 -5.73 -11.12 12.76
CA ARG A 24 -7.00 -10.76 13.38
C ARG A 24 -6.80 -10.06 14.72
N GLU A 25 -5.87 -10.55 15.54
CA GLU A 25 -5.60 -9.97 16.85
C GLU A 25 -5.15 -8.50 16.74
N VAL A 26 -4.18 -8.20 15.88
CA VAL A 26 -3.70 -6.82 15.71
C VAL A 26 -4.74 -5.95 15.01
N TRP A 27 -5.54 -6.51 14.11
CA TRP A 27 -6.60 -5.78 13.41
C TRP A 27 -7.67 -5.26 14.36
N VAL A 28 -8.12 -6.09 15.31
CA VAL A 28 -9.13 -5.71 16.30
C VAL A 28 -8.68 -4.50 17.11
N LYS A 29 -7.40 -4.45 17.48
CA LYS A 29 -6.82 -3.30 18.18
C LYS A 29 -6.77 -2.08 17.25
N ALA A 30 -6.18 -2.22 16.06
CA ALA A 30 -5.97 -1.12 15.14
C ALA A 30 -7.28 -0.45 14.68
N LYS A 31 -8.30 -1.22 14.31
CA LYS A 31 -9.57 -0.70 13.77
C LYS A 31 -10.37 0.15 14.76
N ASN A 32 -10.18 -0.09 16.06
CA ASN A 32 -10.80 0.70 17.13
C ASN A 32 -10.07 2.02 17.39
N GLU A 33 -8.95 2.27 16.71
CA GLU A 33 -8.14 3.47 16.86
C GLU A 33 -8.01 4.26 15.54
N ASP A 34 -9.11 4.36 14.77
CA ASP A 34 -9.16 5.16 13.54
C ASP A 34 -8.06 4.80 12.51
N VAL A 35 -7.70 3.52 12.39
CA VAL A 35 -6.59 3.09 11.50
C VAL A 35 -6.76 3.55 10.06
N GLY A 36 -8.00 3.60 9.55
CA GLY A 36 -8.28 4.12 8.20
C GLY A 36 -7.82 5.59 8.03
N LYS A 37 -8.05 6.44 9.05
CA LYS A 37 -7.62 7.85 9.02
C LYS A 37 -6.10 7.94 9.11
N LYS A 38 -5.48 7.17 10.00
CA LYS A 38 -4.01 7.14 10.14
C LYS A 38 -3.32 6.71 8.85
N ILE A 39 -3.83 5.67 8.19
CA ILE A 39 -3.31 5.21 6.90
C ILE A 39 -3.41 6.35 5.87
N LEU A 40 -4.59 6.94 5.70
CA LEU A 40 -4.79 7.99 4.71
C LEU A 40 -3.95 9.24 4.99
N GLN A 41 -3.89 9.67 6.25
CA GLN A 41 -3.05 10.76 6.72
C GLN A 41 -1.58 10.52 6.37
N THR A 42 -1.02 9.38 6.77
CA THR A 42 0.40 9.07 6.52
C THR A 42 0.70 8.94 5.02
N LEU A 43 -0.25 8.48 4.20
CA LEU A 43 -0.09 8.44 2.74
C LEU A 43 0.04 9.84 2.16
N ILE A 44 -0.84 10.76 2.54
CA ILE A 44 -0.83 12.15 2.06
C ILE A 44 0.41 12.88 2.57
N GLU A 45 0.79 12.71 3.83
CA GLU A 45 2.01 13.31 4.39
C GLU A 45 3.27 12.86 3.65
N LYS A 46 3.39 11.56 3.37
CA LYS A 46 4.55 11.03 2.63
C LYS A 46 4.53 11.39 1.15
N ARG A 47 3.34 11.48 0.56
CA ARG A 47 3.12 11.62 -0.87
C ARG A 47 1.81 12.41 -1.09
N PRO A 48 1.87 13.76 -1.13
CA PRO A 48 0.70 14.64 -1.24
C PRO A 48 -0.28 14.29 -2.36
N LYS A 49 0.23 13.73 -3.47
CA LYS A 49 -0.55 13.29 -4.63
C LYS A 49 -1.60 12.21 -4.31
N PHE A 50 -1.48 11.50 -3.18
CA PHE A 50 -2.54 10.62 -2.70
C PHE A 50 -3.86 11.35 -2.46
N ALA A 51 -3.84 12.64 -2.06
CA ALA A 51 -5.07 13.41 -1.91
C ALA A 51 -5.87 13.44 -3.22
N GLU A 52 -5.20 13.74 -4.33
CA GLU A 52 -5.77 13.71 -5.69
C GLU A 52 -6.26 12.30 -6.07
N TYR A 53 -5.45 11.26 -5.82
CA TYR A 53 -5.83 9.87 -6.12
C TYR A 53 -7.08 9.42 -5.37
N PHE A 54 -7.30 9.93 -4.16
CA PHE A 54 -8.50 9.68 -3.36
C PHE A 54 -9.64 10.67 -3.65
N GLY A 55 -9.47 11.60 -4.59
CA GLY A 55 -10.47 12.61 -4.94
C GLY A 55 -10.74 13.61 -3.82
N ILE A 56 -9.75 13.86 -2.97
CA ILE A 56 -9.83 14.81 -1.86
C ILE A 56 -9.38 16.17 -2.40
N HIS A 57 -10.35 17.07 -2.57
CA HIS A 57 -10.10 18.42 -3.03
C HIS A 57 -10.08 19.34 -1.82
N SER A 58 -8.92 19.93 -1.53
CA SER A 58 -8.74 20.89 -0.44
C SER A 58 -7.74 21.96 -0.88
N GLU A 59 -8.03 23.21 -0.53
CA GLU A 59 -7.13 24.35 -0.80
C GLU A 59 -5.85 24.26 0.05
N SER A 60 -5.92 23.60 1.20
CA SER A 60 -4.81 23.37 2.10
C SER A 60 -4.59 21.87 2.32
N LEU A 61 -3.32 21.46 2.27
CA LEU A 61 -2.89 20.12 2.67
C LEU A 61 -2.45 20.05 4.14
N ASP A 62 -2.76 21.10 4.93
CA ASP A 62 -2.62 21.01 6.39
C ASP A 62 -3.52 19.89 6.90
N MET A 63 -2.91 18.91 7.57
CA MET A 63 -3.59 17.74 8.08
C MET A 63 -4.71 18.09 9.06
N LYS A 64 -4.57 19.17 9.84
CA LYS A 64 -5.62 19.62 10.77
C LYS A 64 -6.91 20.02 10.06
N VAL A 65 -6.77 20.54 8.84
CA VAL A 65 -7.89 20.90 7.97
C VAL A 65 -8.38 19.67 7.21
N LEU A 66 -7.47 18.91 6.60
CA LEU A 66 -7.80 17.73 5.80
C LEU A 66 -8.61 16.69 6.58
N VAL A 67 -8.29 16.44 7.85
CA VAL A 67 -9.05 15.48 8.67
C VAL A 67 -10.49 15.94 8.90
N GLN A 68 -10.84 17.19 8.66
CA GLN A 68 -12.23 17.67 8.79
C GLN A 68 -13.00 17.60 7.46
N VAL A 69 -12.29 17.38 6.35
CA VAL A 69 -12.87 17.30 5.00
C VAL A 69 -13.68 16.01 4.84
N LYS A 70 -14.89 16.13 4.28
CA LYS A 70 -15.84 15.01 4.14
C LYS A 70 -15.27 13.91 3.24
N GLU A 71 -14.60 14.28 2.17
CA GLU A 71 -13.93 13.37 1.24
C GLU A 71 -12.85 12.56 1.96
N PHE A 72 -12.03 13.21 2.80
CA PHE A 72 -11.03 12.52 3.62
C PHE A 72 -11.69 11.48 4.53
N GLN A 73 -12.73 11.88 5.28
CA GLN A 73 -13.46 11.00 6.19
C GLN A 73 -14.05 9.79 5.46
N LEU A 74 -14.67 10.03 4.30
CA LEU A 74 -15.26 8.98 3.47
C LEU A 74 -14.20 8.00 2.96
N GLN A 75 -13.05 8.48 2.49
CA GLN A 75 -12.00 7.63 1.94
C GLN A 75 -11.27 6.84 3.04
N ALA A 76 -11.02 7.45 4.20
CA ALA A 76 -10.51 6.76 5.38
C ALA A 76 -11.43 5.60 5.79
N HIS A 77 -12.74 5.85 5.82
CA HIS A 77 -13.73 4.81 6.11
C HIS A 77 -13.77 3.70 5.05
N ARG A 78 -13.66 4.03 3.76
CA ARG A 78 -13.59 3.03 2.67
C ARG A 78 -12.36 2.14 2.78
N ILE A 79 -11.20 2.70 3.11
CA ILE A 79 -9.97 1.94 3.36
C ILE A 79 -10.20 0.95 4.51
N GLN A 80 -10.72 1.44 5.65
CA GLN A 80 -10.97 0.58 6.81
C GLN A 80 -11.98 -0.53 6.50
N ASN A 81 -13.09 -0.23 5.83
CA ASN A 81 -14.11 -1.23 5.47
C ASN A 81 -13.60 -2.30 4.52
N PHE A 82 -12.76 -1.92 3.56
CA PHE A 82 -12.10 -2.88 2.68
C PHE A 82 -11.21 -3.83 3.48
N LEU A 83 -10.41 -3.30 4.41
CA LEU A 83 -9.55 -4.11 5.27
C LEU A 83 -10.36 -4.97 6.27
N ASP A 84 -11.46 -4.47 6.82
CA ASP A 84 -12.39 -5.23 7.65
C ASP A 84 -12.94 -6.44 6.88
N THR A 85 -13.33 -6.22 5.61
CA THR A 85 -13.81 -7.29 4.73
C THR A 85 -12.70 -8.30 4.44
N ALA A 86 -11.49 -7.82 4.14
CA ALA A 86 -10.34 -8.67 3.86
C ALA A 86 -9.99 -9.57 5.06
N VAL A 87 -9.87 -8.98 6.25
CA VAL A 87 -9.54 -9.71 7.49
C VAL A 87 -10.67 -10.63 7.93
N GLY A 88 -11.93 -10.18 7.82
CA GLY A 88 -13.10 -10.96 8.17
C GLY A 88 -13.30 -12.21 7.30
N SER A 89 -12.80 -12.18 6.07
CA SER A 89 -12.92 -13.30 5.12
C SER A 89 -11.85 -14.38 5.30
N LEU A 90 -10.72 -14.08 5.96
CA LEU A 90 -9.65 -15.05 6.21
C LEU A 90 -10.22 -16.27 6.93
N GLY A 91 -9.88 -17.49 6.54
CA GLY A 91 -10.26 -18.73 7.25
C GLY A 91 -11.75 -19.13 7.23
N PHE A 92 -12.66 -18.34 6.64
CA PHE A 92 -14.10 -18.65 6.60
C PHE A 92 -14.69 -18.65 5.18
N CYS A 93 -14.15 -17.83 4.28
CA CYS A 93 -14.57 -17.77 2.88
C CYS A 93 -13.36 -18.06 1.97
N PRO A 94 -13.58 -18.45 0.70
CA PRO A 94 -12.50 -18.44 -0.28
C PRO A 94 -11.90 -17.03 -0.32
N ILE A 95 -10.62 -16.93 0.03
CA ILE A 95 -9.87 -15.66 0.00
C ILE A 95 -9.87 -15.04 -1.41
N SER A 96 -10.17 -15.83 -2.44
CA SER A 96 -10.42 -15.38 -3.81
C SER A 96 -11.46 -14.27 -3.90
N SER A 97 -12.48 -14.23 -3.03
CA SER A 97 -13.47 -13.13 -3.00
C SER A 97 -12.85 -11.76 -2.71
N VAL A 98 -11.87 -11.71 -1.80
CA VAL A 98 -11.09 -10.49 -1.48
C VAL A 98 -10.17 -10.13 -2.64
N TYR A 99 -9.62 -11.14 -3.32
CA TYR A 99 -8.76 -10.96 -4.49
C TYR A 99 -9.54 -10.42 -5.69
N ASP A 100 -10.75 -10.92 -5.94
CA ASP A 100 -11.65 -10.42 -6.98
C ASP A 100 -12.08 -8.98 -6.67
N MET A 101 -12.34 -8.66 -5.40
CA MET A 101 -12.62 -7.29 -4.97
C MET A 101 -11.42 -6.37 -5.21
N ALA A 102 -10.22 -6.79 -4.81
CA ALA A 102 -8.98 -6.05 -5.04
C ALA A 102 -8.73 -5.83 -6.54
N HIS A 103 -8.93 -6.86 -7.35
CA HIS A 103 -8.87 -6.77 -8.81
C HIS A 103 -9.86 -5.73 -9.34
N ARG A 104 -11.12 -5.79 -8.94
CA ARG A 104 -12.16 -4.82 -9.35
C ARG A 104 -11.82 -3.40 -8.94
N ILE A 105 -11.25 -3.22 -7.75
CA ILE A 105 -10.75 -1.90 -7.31
C ILE A 105 -9.66 -1.41 -8.26
N GLY A 106 -8.73 -2.27 -8.69
CA GLY A 106 -7.73 -1.97 -9.70
C GLY A 106 -8.31 -1.43 -11.01
N GLN A 107 -9.34 -2.09 -11.54
CA GLN A 107 -10.06 -1.65 -12.73
C GLN A 107 -10.69 -0.26 -12.54
N ILE A 108 -11.33 -0.02 -11.38
CA ILE A 108 -11.93 1.29 -11.06
C ILE A 108 -10.86 2.39 -10.99
N HIS A 109 -9.66 2.09 -10.49
CA HIS A 109 -8.57 3.07 -10.42
C HIS A 109 -8.09 3.48 -11.82
N PHE A 110 -8.08 2.55 -12.78
CA PHE A 110 -7.78 2.87 -14.18
C PHE A 110 -8.77 3.90 -14.75
N TYR A 111 -10.09 3.63 -14.64
CA TYR A 111 -11.11 4.54 -15.16
C TYR A 111 -11.18 5.90 -14.45
N ARG A 112 -10.65 5.99 -13.22
CA ARG A 112 -10.52 7.26 -12.50
C ARG A 112 -9.26 8.06 -12.87
N GLY A 113 -8.48 7.60 -13.85
CA GLY A 113 -7.25 8.28 -14.26
C GLY A 113 -6.17 8.27 -13.18
N VAL A 114 -6.28 7.38 -12.18
CA VAL A 114 -5.30 7.30 -11.10
C VAL A 114 -4.04 6.63 -11.65
N ASN A 115 -3.05 7.44 -12.05
CA ASN A 115 -1.78 6.92 -12.54
C ASN A 115 -0.90 6.46 -11.37
N PHE A 116 -1.19 5.25 -10.89
CA PHE A 116 -0.55 4.70 -9.71
C PHE A 116 0.72 3.94 -10.11
N GLY A 117 1.85 4.65 -10.10
CA GLY A 117 3.17 4.06 -10.31
C GLY A 117 3.49 2.94 -9.31
N ALA A 118 4.46 2.09 -9.65
CA ALA A 118 4.86 0.92 -8.85
C ALA A 118 5.20 1.29 -7.39
N GLU A 119 5.83 2.44 -7.21
CA GLU A 119 6.20 3.04 -5.93
C GLU A 119 4.99 3.38 -5.06
N ASN A 120 3.89 3.87 -5.62
CA ASN A 120 2.70 4.23 -4.85
C ASN A 120 2.01 2.98 -4.27
N TRP A 121 2.00 1.87 -5.03
CA TRP A 121 1.52 0.56 -4.55
C TRP A 121 2.32 0.04 -3.36
N LEU A 122 3.63 0.20 -3.41
CA LEU A 122 4.52 -0.21 -2.32
C LEU A 122 4.38 0.70 -1.12
N VAL A 123 4.22 2.01 -1.31
CA VAL A 123 3.95 2.96 -0.23
C VAL A 123 2.63 2.64 0.46
N PHE A 124 1.56 2.39 -0.30
CA PHE A 124 0.25 2.00 0.26
C PHE A 124 0.35 0.72 1.10
N LYS A 125 0.98 -0.33 0.56
CA LYS A 125 1.24 -1.57 1.30
C LYS A 125 2.02 -1.29 2.58
N LYS A 126 3.15 -0.58 2.49
CA LYS A 126 4.04 -0.35 3.63
C LYS A 126 3.32 0.43 4.74
N VAL A 127 2.67 1.53 4.39
CA VAL A 127 1.93 2.35 5.36
C VAL A 127 0.82 1.54 6.03
N THR A 128 0.08 0.74 5.26
CA THR A 128 -0.98 -0.12 5.83
C THR A 128 -0.42 -1.11 6.83
N VAL A 129 0.65 -1.84 6.47
CA VAL A 129 1.28 -2.81 7.37
C VAL A 129 1.81 -2.13 8.63
N ASP A 130 2.54 -1.01 8.47
CA ASP A 130 3.14 -0.28 9.59
C ASP A 130 2.06 0.24 10.55
N GLN A 131 1.01 0.89 10.04
CA GLN A 131 -0.07 1.47 10.85
C GLN A 131 -0.91 0.42 11.59
N VAL A 132 -0.96 -0.83 11.10
CA VAL A 132 -1.71 -1.92 11.75
C VAL A 132 -0.86 -2.67 12.76
N THR A 133 0.45 -2.82 12.52
CA THR A 133 1.30 -3.75 13.29
C THR A 133 2.27 -3.05 14.25
N MET A 134 2.61 -1.78 14.01
CA MET A 134 3.57 -1.06 14.83
C MET A 134 2.88 -0.28 15.95
N PRO A 135 3.41 -0.30 17.19
CA PRO A 135 2.96 0.59 18.24
C PRO A 135 3.09 2.07 17.83
N LYS A 136 2.18 2.91 18.29
CA LYS A 136 2.18 4.36 17.98
C LYS A 136 3.48 5.03 18.41
N GLU A 137 3.98 4.65 19.58
CA GLU A 137 5.18 5.19 20.19
C GLU A 137 6.37 4.95 19.24
N LEU A 138 6.46 3.74 18.69
CA LEU A 138 7.50 3.35 17.74
C LEU A 138 7.41 4.11 16.42
N LEU A 139 6.20 4.29 15.87
CA LEU A 139 5.99 5.08 14.66
C LEU A 139 6.44 6.54 14.88
N SER A 140 6.08 7.12 16.03
CA SER A 140 6.46 8.49 16.38
C SER A 140 7.98 8.66 16.56
N GLU A 141 8.66 7.66 17.11
CA GLU A 141 10.13 7.67 17.26
C GLU A 141 10.84 7.57 15.91
N ILE A 142 10.34 6.72 15.01
CA ILE A 142 10.87 6.60 13.64
C ILE A 142 10.71 7.91 12.89
N GLU A 143 9.57 8.58 13.03
CA GLU A 143 9.30 9.88 12.41
C GLU A 143 10.24 10.97 12.96
N LYS A 144 10.37 11.09 14.29
CA LYS A 144 11.30 12.03 14.93
C LYS A 144 12.76 11.84 14.51
N ARG A 145 13.21 10.59 14.39
CA ARG A 145 14.56 10.28 13.91
C ARG A 145 14.76 10.70 12.46
N ARG A 146 13.80 10.39 11.58
CA ARG A 146 13.84 10.82 10.17
C ARG A 146 13.90 12.34 10.03
N GLU A 147 13.09 13.08 10.78
CA GLU A 147 13.13 14.54 10.72
C GLU A 147 14.49 15.10 11.17
N THR A 148 15.11 14.47 12.17
CA THR A 148 16.42 14.88 12.67
C THR A 148 17.50 14.62 11.60
N GLU A 149 17.47 13.46 10.97
CA GLU A 149 18.41 13.11 9.89
C GLU A 149 18.24 14.01 8.65
N ILE A 150 17.00 14.36 8.27
CA ILE A 150 16.74 15.31 7.18
C ILE A 150 17.32 16.69 7.52
N ARG A 151 17.07 17.19 8.74
CA ARG A 151 17.66 18.46 9.20
C ARG A 151 19.18 18.44 9.19
N ASP A 152 19.80 17.32 9.55
CA ASP A 152 21.26 17.19 9.57
C ASP A 152 21.85 17.11 8.15
N LEU A 153 21.15 16.46 7.22
CA LEU A 153 21.50 16.44 5.79
C LEU A 153 21.38 17.84 5.16
N GLU A 154 20.29 18.57 5.43
CA GLU A 154 20.08 19.94 4.96
C GLU A 154 21.21 20.86 5.46
N LYS A 155 21.52 20.81 6.76
CA LYS A 155 22.65 21.57 7.34
C LYS A 155 24.01 21.19 6.76
N SER A 156 24.18 19.96 6.28
CA SER A 156 25.43 19.50 5.68
C SER A 156 25.55 19.98 4.22
N LEU A 157 24.43 20.03 3.51
CA LEU A 157 24.33 20.59 2.16
C LEU A 157 24.58 22.11 2.16
N GLU A 158 24.01 22.84 3.13
CA GLU A 158 24.22 24.28 3.31
C GLU A 158 25.69 24.63 3.64
N ARG A 159 26.42 23.71 4.29
CA ARG A 159 27.85 23.88 4.63
C ARG A 159 28.82 23.53 3.51
N GLY A 160 28.34 23.19 2.31
CA GLY A 160 29.18 23.01 1.11
C GLY A 160 30.14 21.82 1.16
N SER A 161 29.95 20.86 2.06
CA SER A 161 30.84 19.70 2.19
C SER A 161 30.40 18.57 1.25
N LEU A 162 30.78 18.66 -0.03
CA LEU A 162 30.57 17.59 -1.01
C LEU A 162 31.74 16.60 -0.99
N THR A 163 31.81 15.77 0.04
CA THR A 163 32.54 14.50 0.01
C THR A 163 31.68 13.42 0.65
N GLY A 164 30.62 12.99 -0.05
CA GLY A 164 29.79 11.88 0.41
C GLY A 164 29.02 11.30 -0.75
N SER A 165 29.37 10.07 -1.12
CA SER A 165 28.65 9.25 -2.09
C SER A 165 27.14 9.32 -1.81
N ILE A 166 26.36 9.78 -2.78
CA ILE A 166 24.90 9.79 -2.74
C ILE A 166 24.45 8.33 -2.71
N ARG A 167 24.33 7.75 -1.51
CA ARG A 167 23.58 6.52 -1.32
C ARG A 167 22.11 6.89 -1.43
N GLU A 168 21.42 6.30 -2.40
CA GLU A 168 19.97 6.44 -2.51
C GLU A 168 19.30 6.18 -1.15
N PRO A 169 18.27 6.98 -0.76
CA PRO A 169 17.56 6.83 0.51
C PRO A 169 16.80 5.49 0.66
N ASN A 170 16.83 4.63 -0.37
CA ASN A 170 16.16 3.33 -0.38
C ASN A 170 16.90 2.25 0.43
N HIS A 171 18.23 2.30 0.52
CA HIS A 171 19.01 1.26 1.23
C HIS A 171 18.98 1.39 2.76
N LEU A 172 18.83 2.60 3.29
CA LEU A 172 18.84 2.87 4.74
C LEU A 172 17.55 2.44 5.45
N ASN A 173 16.44 2.34 4.71
CA ASN A 173 15.19 1.84 5.27
C ASN A 173 15.28 0.36 5.67
N ALA A 174 16.12 -0.43 5.02
CA ALA A 174 16.26 -1.86 5.26
C ALA A 174 17.02 -2.14 6.57
N ASP A 175 18.15 -1.50 6.80
CA ASP A 175 18.94 -1.69 8.02
C ASP A 175 18.19 -1.21 9.28
N LEU A 176 17.50 -0.06 9.19
CA LEU A 176 16.72 0.49 10.31
C LEU A 176 15.48 -0.37 10.65
N LEU A 177 14.87 -0.99 9.64
CA LEU A 177 13.79 -1.95 9.84
C LEU A 177 14.28 -3.24 10.50
N THR A 178 15.52 -3.65 10.22
CA THR A 178 16.12 -4.90 10.71
C THR A 178 16.55 -4.77 12.18
N ASP A 179 17.12 -3.63 12.57
CA ASP A 179 17.51 -3.38 13.97
C ASP A 179 16.31 -3.18 14.90
N LEU A 180 15.22 -2.54 14.42
CA LEU A 180 14.01 -2.35 15.23
C LEU A 180 13.08 -3.58 15.25
N THR A 181 13.13 -4.47 14.25
CA THR A 181 12.32 -5.71 14.25
C THR A 181 12.80 -6.73 15.28
N ASN A 182 14.06 -6.65 15.72
CA ASN A 182 14.60 -7.54 16.74
C ASN A 182 14.09 -7.25 18.18
N SER A 183 13.46 -6.09 18.42
CA SER A 183 13.05 -5.65 19.77
C SER A 183 11.61 -5.97 20.17
N TYR A 184 10.78 -6.55 19.29
CA TYR A 184 9.38 -6.86 19.63
C TYR A 184 9.06 -8.36 19.49
N SER A 185 8.51 -8.90 20.58
CA SER A 185 7.94 -10.24 20.78
C SER A 185 7.40 -10.92 19.51
N GLY A 186 7.64 -12.23 19.39
CA GLY A 186 7.32 -13.04 18.22
C GLY A 186 5.87 -12.94 17.70
N GLY A 187 4.91 -12.54 18.53
CA GLY A 187 3.52 -12.27 18.10
C GLY A 187 3.39 -11.07 17.14
N ASN A 188 4.18 -10.00 17.32
CA ASN A 188 4.15 -8.85 16.41
C ASN A 188 4.86 -9.18 15.09
N TYR A 189 5.96 -9.95 15.15
CA TYR A 189 6.64 -10.43 13.95
C TYR A 189 5.72 -11.26 13.05
N LEU A 190 4.97 -12.21 13.63
CA LEU A 190 4.05 -13.08 12.89
C LEU A 190 2.89 -12.28 12.26
N ALA A 191 2.32 -11.34 13.01
CA ALA A 191 1.29 -10.44 12.48
C ALA A 191 1.83 -9.61 11.31
N LYS A 192 3.02 -9.02 11.45
CA LYS A 192 3.68 -8.24 10.39
C LYS A 192 3.97 -9.08 9.15
N GLN A 193 4.40 -10.33 9.32
CA GLN A 193 4.62 -11.25 8.22
C GLN A 193 3.30 -11.59 7.50
N GLY A 194 2.27 -11.95 8.25
CA GLY A 194 0.93 -12.23 7.72
C GLY A 194 0.34 -11.03 6.96
N TRP A 195 0.39 -9.83 7.55
CA TRP A 195 -0.06 -8.60 6.90
C TRP A 195 0.74 -8.29 5.63
N ASN A 196 2.04 -8.55 5.62
CA ASN A 196 2.85 -8.41 4.41
C ASN A 196 2.42 -9.37 3.31
N LYS A 197 2.17 -10.64 3.63
CA LYS A 197 1.65 -11.63 2.66
C LYS A 197 0.30 -11.17 2.11
N LEU A 198 -0.66 -10.86 2.98
CA LEU A 198 -2.01 -10.42 2.61
C LEU A 198 -1.96 -9.19 1.69
N MET A 199 -1.28 -8.13 2.10
CA MET A 199 -1.21 -6.89 1.33
C MET A 199 -0.44 -7.05 0.02
N THR A 200 0.55 -7.97 -0.04
CA THR A 200 1.23 -8.29 -1.31
C THR A 200 0.26 -8.85 -2.33
N VAL A 201 -0.62 -9.76 -1.92
CA VAL A 201 -1.61 -10.33 -2.83
C VAL A 201 -2.65 -9.28 -3.23
N ILE A 202 -3.17 -8.51 -2.28
CA ILE A 202 -4.13 -7.43 -2.57
C ILE A 202 -3.55 -6.47 -3.62
N VAL A 203 -2.34 -5.96 -3.40
CA VAL A 203 -1.69 -5.04 -4.35
C VAL A 203 -1.43 -5.70 -5.70
N ARG A 204 -1.05 -6.98 -5.72
CA ARG A 204 -0.86 -7.74 -6.96
C ARG A 204 -2.16 -7.80 -7.77
N GLU A 205 -3.28 -8.11 -7.13
CA GLU A 205 -4.57 -8.20 -7.81
C GLU A 205 -5.09 -6.83 -8.25
N MET A 206 -4.93 -5.79 -7.43
CA MET A 206 -5.22 -4.40 -7.84
C MET A 206 -4.40 -3.99 -9.08
N LYS A 207 -3.08 -4.26 -9.09
CA LYS A 207 -2.24 -4.01 -10.26
C LYS A 207 -2.70 -4.78 -11.48
N LYS A 208 -3.05 -6.06 -11.30
CA LYS A 208 -3.53 -6.93 -12.38
C LYS A 208 -4.79 -6.33 -13.01
N GLY A 209 -5.81 -6.01 -12.21
CA GLY A 209 -7.04 -5.41 -12.73
C GLY A 209 -6.84 -4.05 -13.39
N PHE A 210 -5.92 -3.22 -12.87
CA PHE A 210 -5.56 -1.96 -13.52
C PHE A 210 -4.93 -2.17 -14.91
N LEU A 211 -3.93 -3.06 -15.00
CA LEU A 211 -3.20 -3.32 -16.23
C LEU A 211 -4.06 -4.00 -17.29
N GLU A 212 -4.97 -4.89 -16.88
CA GLU A 212 -5.91 -5.54 -17.80
C GLU A 212 -6.81 -4.52 -18.51
N GLU A 213 -7.34 -3.52 -17.77
CA GLU A 213 -8.13 -2.45 -18.40
C GLU A 213 -7.27 -1.56 -19.29
N ALA A 214 -6.07 -1.20 -18.86
CA ALA A 214 -5.14 -0.43 -19.71
C ALA A 214 -4.87 -1.16 -21.04
N MET A 215 -4.60 -2.46 -20.99
CA MET A 215 -4.36 -3.28 -22.18
C MET A 215 -5.60 -3.42 -23.07
N ARG A 216 -6.80 -3.53 -22.49
CA ARG A 216 -8.05 -3.60 -23.25
C ARG A 216 -8.27 -2.30 -24.03
N ASN A 217 -8.11 -1.15 -23.37
CA ASN A 217 -8.36 0.16 -23.98
C ASN A 217 -7.32 0.50 -25.06
N CYS A 218 -6.04 0.11 -24.89
CA CYS A 218 -5.04 0.27 -25.96
C CYS A 218 -5.37 -0.56 -27.22
N ARG A 219 -5.99 -1.74 -27.07
CA ARG A 219 -6.36 -2.60 -28.20
C ARG A 219 -7.61 -2.15 -28.94
N GLU A 220 -8.47 -1.37 -28.30
CA GLU A 220 -9.69 -0.84 -28.92
C GLU A 220 -9.38 0.36 -29.84
N GLU A 221 -8.34 1.14 -29.53
CA GLU A 221 -7.86 2.25 -30.38
C GLU A 221 -7.28 1.75 -31.72
N ASP A 222 -6.62 0.59 -31.73
CA ASP A 222 -6.06 -0.04 -32.95
C ASP A 222 -7.14 -0.64 -33.88
N ASN A 223 -8.38 -0.76 -33.41
CA ASN A 223 -9.51 -1.33 -34.17
C ASN A 223 -10.49 -0.29 -34.71
N LEU A 224 -10.14 1.01 -34.68
CA LEU A 224 -10.94 2.01 -35.38
C LEU A 224 -10.88 1.75 -36.90
N PRO A 225 -12.02 1.54 -37.59
CA PRO A 225 -12.00 1.39 -39.03
C PRO A 225 -11.44 2.68 -39.62
N ILE A 226 -10.38 2.53 -40.42
CA ILE A 226 -9.89 3.58 -41.31
C ILE A 226 -11.09 3.99 -42.15
N PHE A 227 -11.75 5.09 -41.79
CA PHE A 227 -12.67 5.77 -42.69
C PHE A 227 -11.82 6.24 -43.85
N SER A 228 -11.86 5.43 -44.91
CA SER A 228 -11.43 5.78 -46.24
C SER A 228 -12.05 7.13 -46.57
N THR A 229 -11.23 8.18 -46.56
CA THR A 229 -11.55 9.44 -47.22
C THR A 229 -11.50 9.19 -48.72
N ALA A 230 -12.56 8.59 -49.25
CA ALA A 230 -12.94 8.76 -50.64
C ALA A 230 -13.79 10.04 -50.71
N ASN A 231 -13.17 11.09 -51.25
CA ASN A 231 -13.72 12.32 -51.86
C ASN A 231 -12.52 13.28 -51.91
N VAL A 232 -11.83 13.53 -53.02
CA VAL A 232 -12.27 14.11 -54.31
C VAL A 232 -11.26 13.70 -55.39
#